data_AF-A0A316NL04-F1
#
_entry.id   AF-A0A316NL04-F1
#
_cell.length_a   1.000
_cell.length_b   1.000
_cell.length_c   1.000
_cell.angle_alpha   90.00
_cell.angle_beta   90.00
_cell.angle_gamma   90.00
#
_symmetry.space_group_name_H-M   'P 1'
#
loop_
_entity.id
_entity.type
_entity.pdbx_description
1 polymer ?
#
loop_
_entity_poly.entity_id
_entity_poly.type
_entity_poly.pdbx_seq_one_letter_code
_entity_poly.pdbx_strand_id
1 'polypeptide(L)'
;EAKSSHGAVGVFQLMPSTARRMGLNPYSLNDNIRGGIMYYKMMYKMFGSMELALAAYNAGPGNVKKYKAVPPYAETRRFVNKIMTDYHNYKKNPDPMMVKATKPVTPAKQTAPAVKTETVKPVSVEVVEETPIELKIEATTLAI
;
A
#
# COMPACT_ATOMS: atom_id res chain seq x y z
N GLU A 1 1.81 19.18 -5.90
CA GLU A 1 1.34 17.95 -5.20
C GLU A 1 1.86 17.95 -3.76
N ALA A 2 1.21 17.27 -2.82
CA ALA A 2 1.66 17.20 -1.44
C ALA A 2 2.98 16.44 -1.34
N LYS A 3 4.00 17.04 -0.72
CA LYS A 3 5.32 16.42 -0.50
C LYS A 3 5.78 16.65 0.95
N SER A 4 6.24 15.61 1.63
CA SER A 4 6.82 15.74 2.97
C SER A 4 8.28 16.20 2.93
N SER A 5 8.81 16.67 4.07
CA SER A 5 10.24 16.98 4.23
C SER A 5 11.15 15.78 3.93
N HIS A 6 10.66 14.56 4.19
CA HIS A 6 11.37 13.31 3.94
C HIS A 6 11.13 12.75 2.52
N GLY A 7 10.42 13.48 1.66
CA GLY A 7 10.25 13.13 0.25
C GLY A 7 9.09 12.18 -0.07
N ALA A 8 8.18 11.93 0.88
CA ALA A 8 6.91 11.24 0.58
C ALA A 8 6.05 12.12 -0.34
N VAL A 9 5.32 11.52 -1.29
CA VAL A 9 4.56 12.27 -2.29
C VAL A 9 3.11 11.82 -2.43
N GLY A 10 2.26 12.75 -2.88
CA GLY A 10 0.88 12.49 -3.26
C GLY A 10 -0.06 12.24 -2.09
N VAL A 11 -1.29 11.82 -2.39
CA VAL A 11 -2.39 11.65 -1.42
C VAL A 11 -2.06 10.59 -0.36
N PHE A 12 -1.42 9.50 -0.77
CA PHE A 12 -1.02 8.41 0.12
C PHE A 12 0.33 8.63 0.81
N GLN A 13 0.99 9.77 0.56
CA GLN A 13 2.32 10.07 1.10
C GLN A 13 3.27 8.88 0.89
N LEU A 14 3.30 8.35 -0.33
CA LEU A 14 4.10 7.18 -0.68
C LEU A 14 5.55 7.61 -0.93
N MET A 15 6.51 6.87 -0.38
CA MET A 15 7.93 7.09 -0.68
C MET A 15 8.24 6.70 -2.12
N PRO A 16 8.96 7.51 -2.91
CA PRO A 16 9.31 7.17 -4.28
C PRO A 16 10.09 5.86 -4.41
N SER A 17 10.96 5.55 -3.44
CA SER A 17 11.67 4.27 -3.40
C SER A 17 10.72 3.07 -3.23
N THR A 18 9.65 3.22 -2.46
CA THR A 18 8.61 2.19 -2.29
C THR A 18 7.79 2.00 -3.56
N ALA A 19 7.39 3.09 -4.22
CA ALA A 19 6.67 3.02 -5.49
C ALA A 19 7.50 2.38 -6.60
N ARG A 20 8.79 2.71 -6.69
CA ARG A 20 9.71 2.09 -7.66
C ARG A 20 9.81 0.57 -7.50
N ARG A 21 9.84 0.06 -6.26
CA ARG A 21 9.83 -1.40 -6.01
C ARG A 21 8.55 -2.09 -6.48
N MET A 22 7.47 -1.34 -6.68
CA MET A 22 6.18 -1.83 -7.18
C MET A 22 5.98 -1.56 -8.68
N GLY A 23 6.96 -0.94 -9.36
CA GLY A 23 6.82 -0.54 -10.77
C GLY A 23 5.81 0.58 -10.99
N LEU A 24 5.57 1.44 -9.99
CA LEU A 24 4.56 2.51 -10.03
C LEU A 24 5.21 3.89 -10.07
N ASN A 25 4.54 4.84 -10.75
CA ASN A 25 4.93 6.25 -10.72
C ASN A 25 4.22 6.99 -9.58
N PRO A 26 4.89 7.33 -8.46
CA PRO A 26 4.24 7.90 -7.29
C PRO A 26 3.69 9.33 -7.50
N TYR A 27 4.07 10.00 -8.59
CA TYR A 27 3.61 11.34 -8.98
C TYR A 27 2.31 11.29 -9.81
N SER A 28 1.94 10.12 -10.33
CA SER A 28 0.62 9.88 -10.93
C SER A 28 -0.40 9.59 -9.83
N LEU A 29 -1.54 10.28 -9.84
CA LEU A 29 -2.59 10.11 -8.83
C LEU A 29 -3.04 8.64 -8.72
N ASN A 30 -3.29 7.98 -9.84
CA ASN A 30 -3.76 6.60 -9.87
C ASN A 30 -2.74 5.63 -9.28
N ASP A 31 -1.47 5.81 -9.63
CA ASP A 31 -0.36 4.98 -9.14
C ASP A 31 -0.04 5.25 -7.68
N ASN A 32 -0.19 6.50 -7.23
CA ASN A 32 -0.04 6.87 -5.81
C ASN A 32 -1.08 6.18 -4.95
N ILE A 33 -2.36 6.19 -5.38
CA ILE A 33 -3.46 5.51 -4.70
C ILE A 33 -3.24 3.99 -4.71
N ARG A 34 -2.95 3.42 -5.89
CA ARG A 34 -2.71 1.99 -6.04
C ARG A 34 -1.53 1.52 -5.17
N GLY A 35 -0.41 2.24 -5.23
CA GLY A 35 0.80 1.92 -4.48
C GLY A 35 0.61 2.05 -2.98
N GLY A 36 -0.08 3.10 -2.52
CA GLY A 36 -0.42 3.28 -1.12
C GLY A 36 -1.29 2.16 -0.55
N ILE A 37 -2.36 1.78 -1.26
CA ILE A 37 -3.24 0.67 -0.86
C ILE A 37 -2.48 -0.67 -0.87
N MET A 38 -1.70 -0.94 -1.92
CA MET A 38 -0.89 -2.16 -2.00
C MET A 38 0.12 -2.25 -0.85
N TYR A 39 0.83 -1.16 -0.58
CA TYR A 39 1.82 -1.12 0.49
C TYR A 39 1.18 -1.32 1.86
N TYR A 40 0.06 -0.65 2.14
CA TYR A 40 -0.70 -0.88 3.37
C TYR A 40 -1.16 -2.33 3.51
N LYS A 41 -1.70 -2.93 2.44
CA LYS A 41 -2.11 -4.35 2.43
C LYS A 41 -0.95 -5.29 2.75
N MET A 42 0.25 -5.01 2.24
CA MET A 42 1.46 -5.76 2.60
C MET A 42 1.78 -5.65 4.09
N MET A 43 1.70 -4.45 4.66
CA MET A 43 1.93 -4.25 6.10
C MET A 43 0.88 -4.98 6.94
N TYR A 44 -0.40 -4.89 6.56
CA TYR A 44 -1.47 -5.59 7.25
C TYR A 44 -1.31 -7.12 7.20
N LYS A 45 -0.94 -7.67 6.04
CA LYS A 45 -0.62 -9.10 5.91
C LYS A 45 0.57 -9.50 6.80
N MET A 46 1.56 -8.62 6.95
CA MET A 46 2.76 -8.90 7.73
C MET A 46 2.53 -8.87 9.24
N PHE A 47 1.70 -7.95 9.74
CA PHE A 47 1.55 -7.71 11.19
C PHE A 47 0.18 -8.10 11.77
N GLY A 48 -0.83 -8.36 10.94
CA GLY A 48 -2.17 -8.80 11.37
C GLY A 48 -2.99 -7.78 12.16
N SER A 49 -2.42 -6.62 12.50
CA SER A 49 -3.07 -5.54 13.24
C SER A 49 -3.08 -4.26 12.41
N MET A 50 -4.21 -3.56 12.39
CA MET A 50 -4.34 -2.26 11.73
C MET A 50 -3.38 -1.24 12.31
N GLU A 51 -3.23 -1.22 13.63
CA GLU A 51 -2.35 -0.29 14.34
C GLU A 51 -0.88 -0.52 13.97
N LEU A 52 -0.44 -1.79 13.98
CA LEU A 52 0.92 -2.16 13.60
C LEU A 52 1.18 -1.96 12.10
N ALA A 53 0.17 -2.16 11.25
CA ALA A 53 0.27 -1.92 9.83
C ALA A 53 0.46 -0.42 9.51
N LEU A 54 -0.30 0.45 10.18
CA LEU A 54 -0.14 1.91 10.07
C LEU A 54 1.22 2.36 10.60
N ALA A 55 1.67 1.80 11.73
CA ALA A 55 3.00 2.07 12.26
C ALA A 55 4.09 1.63 11.27
N ALA A 56 3.96 0.47 10.64
CA ALA A 56 4.93 -0.03 9.67
C ALA A 56 4.90 0.75 8.34
N TYR A 57 3.73 1.27 7.96
CA TYR A 57 3.61 2.16 6.81
C TYR A 57 4.43 3.45 7.02
N ASN A 58 4.33 4.06 8.22
CA ASN A 58 5.00 5.31 8.55
C ASN A 58 6.47 5.14 8.95
N ALA A 59 6.76 4.25 9.90
CA ALA A 59 8.10 4.06 10.46
C ALA A 59 8.92 2.97 9.75
N GLY A 60 8.31 2.24 8.81
CA GLY A 60 8.92 1.09 8.16
C GLY A 60 8.75 -0.23 8.95
N PRO A 61 8.63 -1.37 8.25
CA PRO A 61 8.39 -2.68 8.88
C PRO A 61 9.56 -3.15 9.75
N GLY A 62 10.79 -2.74 9.45
CA GLY A 62 11.97 -3.09 10.26
C GLY A 62 11.87 -2.55 11.69
N ASN A 63 11.39 -1.33 11.86
CA ASN A 63 11.21 -0.72 13.18
C ASN A 63 10.09 -1.41 13.96
N VAL A 64 8.95 -1.68 13.33
CA VAL A 64 7.86 -2.41 14.00
C VAL A 64 8.28 -3.82 14.41
N LYS A 65 9.05 -4.53 13.58
CA LYS A 65 9.64 -5.83 13.94
C LYS A 65 10.60 -5.72 15.13
N LYS A 66 11.46 -4.70 15.15
CA LYS A 66 12.42 -4.45 16.23
C LYS A 66 11.73 -4.21 17.57
N TYR A 67 10.72 -3.35 17.59
CA TYR A 67 10.02 -2.99 18.82
C TYR A 67 8.89 -3.98 19.19
N LYS A 68 8.45 -4.82 18.26
CA LYS A 68 7.26 -5.70 18.39
C LYS A 68 6.00 -4.93 18.84
N ALA A 69 5.96 -3.64 18.54
CA ALA A 69 4.94 -2.69 18.94
C ALA A 69 5.03 -1.46 18.02
N VAL A 70 4.13 -0.49 18.20
CA VAL A 70 4.29 0.84 17.62
C VAL A 70 5.61 1.43 18.14
N PRO A 71 6.58 1.78 17.27
CA PRO A 71 7.86 2.32 17.70
C PRO A 71 7.70 3.60 18.55
N PRO A 72 8.62 3.89 19.47
CA PRO A 72 8.52 5.04 20.36
C PRO A 72 8.81 6.39 19.68
N TYR A 73 8.54 6.52 18.38
CA TYR A 73 8.67 7.76 17.62
C TYR A 73 7.41 8.62 17.78
N ALA A 74 7.60 9.87 18.19
CA ALA A 74 6.48 10.78 18.44
C ALA A 74 5.60 10.98 17.20
N GLU A 75 6.22 11.11 16.02
CA GLU A 75 5.50 11.23 14.75
C GLU A 75 4.65 9.98 14.47
N THR A 76 5.22 8.78 14.57
CA THR A 76 4.50 7.53 14.29
C THR A 76 3.31 7.33 15.22
N ARG A 77 3.48 7.56 16.53
CA ARG A 77 2.35 7.48 17.48
C ARG A 77 1.24 8.47 17.13
N ARG A 78 1.59 9.71 16.79
CA ARG A 78 0.61 10.73 16.37
C ARG A 78 -0.10 10.32 15.08
N PHE A 79 0.63 9.82 14.10
CA PHE A 79 0.10 9.34 12.82
C PHE A 79 -0.91 8.21 13.02
N VAL A 80 -0.53 7.17 13.77
CA VAL A 80 -1.38 6.03 14.09
C VAL A 80 -2.64 6.50 14.83
N ASN A 81 -2.48 7.27 15.91
CA ASN A 81 -3.62 7.76 16.71
C ASN A 81 -4.60 8.59 15.88
N LYS A 82 -4.09 9.45 14.99
CA LYS A 82 -4.92 10.27 14.11
C LYS A 82 -5.78 9.38 13.20
N ILE A 83 -5.18 8.47 12.46
CA ILE A 83 -5.90 7.61 11.51
C ILE A 83 -6.87 6.68 12.23
N MET A 84 -6.47 6.11 13.36
CA MET A 84 -7.37 5.27 14.16
C MET A 84 -8.57 6.09 14.66
N THR A 85 -8.36 7.31 15.14
CA THR A 85 -9.45 8.19 15.58
C THR A 85 -10.40 8.50 14.42
N ASP A 86 -9.87 8.91 13.27
CA ASP A 86 -10.65 9.21 12.07
C ASP A 86 -11.45 7.97 11.63
N TYR A 87 -10.83 6.78 11.60
CA TYR A 87 -11.49 5.53 11.28
C TYR A 87 -12.67 5.21 12.20
N HIS A 88 -12.49 5.33 13.53
CA HIS A 88 -13.56 5.08 14.49
C HIS A 88 -14.70 6.10 14.34
N ASN A 89 -14.36 7.37 14.06
CA ASN A 89 -15.35 8.41 13.80
C ASN A 89 -16.16 8.11 12.54
N TYR A 90 -15.52 7.73 11.43
CA TYR A 90 -16.22 7.33 10.20
C TYR A 90 -17.05 6.05 10.38
N LYS A 91 -16.57 5.11 11.19
CA LYS A 91 -17.33 3.88 11.50
C LYS A 91 -18.58 4.18 12.33
N LYS A 92 -18.50 5.13 13.26
CA LYS A 92 -19.63 5.55 14.12
C LYS A 92 -20.60 6.47 13.37
N ASN A 93 -20.06 7.39 12.59
CA ASN A 93 -20.77 8.45 11.87
C ASN A 93 -20.36 8.39 10.39
N PRO A 94 -20.88 7.42 9.62
CA PRO A 94 -20.50 7.28 8.22
C PRO A 94 -20.96 8.50 7.43
N ASP A 95 -20.09 8.96 6.51
CA ASP A 95 -20.44 10.02 5.58
C ASP A 95 -21.70 9.61 4.78
N PRO A 96 -22.72 10.47 4.63
CA PRO A 96 -23.90 10.18 3.81
C PRO A 96 -23.56 9.67 2.40
N MET A 97 -22.44 10.07 1.80
CA MET A 97 -21.94 9.56 0.52
C MET A 97 -21.44 8.11 0.63
N MET A 98 -20.78 7.76 1.74
CA MET A 98 -20.41 6.36 2.02
C MET A 98 -21.65 5.49 2.24
N VAL A 99 -22.67 5.99 2.95
CA VAL A 99 -23.94 5.27 3.18
C VAL A 99 -24.66 5.00 1.84
N LYS A 100 -24.71 5.98 0.95
CA LYS A 100 -25.28 5.84 -0.40
C LYS A 100 -24.50 4.85 -1.27
N ALA A 101 -23.17 4.81 -1.14
CA ALA A 101 -22.30 3.87 -1.85
C ALA A 101 -22.31 2.44 -1.24
N THR A 102 -22.67 2.28 0.03
CA THR A 102 -22.80 0.98 0.72
C THR A 102 -24.15 0.27 0.50
N LYS A 103 -25.13 0.90 -0.16
CA LYS A 103 -26.19 0.11 -0.80
C LYS A 103 -25.50 -0.90 -1.72
N PRO A 104 -25.89 -2.19 -1.74
CA PRO A 104 -25.17 -3.17 -2.53
C PRO A 104 -25.19 -2.69 -3.97
N VAL A 105 -24.03 -2.29 -4.47
CA VAL A 105 -23.72 -2.52 -5.86
C VAL A 105 -23.71 -4.04 -5.93
N THR A 106 -24.86 -4.63 -6.28
CA THR A 106 -24.93 -5.97 -6.87
C THR A 106 -23.70 -6.07 -7.76
N PRO A 107 -22.81 -7.06 -7.63
CA PRO A 107 -21.67 -7.16 -8.51
C PRO A 107 -22.23 -7.08 -9.92
N ALA A 108 -22.02 -5.93 -10.57
CA ALA A 108 -22.36 -5.76 -11.94
C ALA A 108 -21.51 -6.84 -12.59
N LYS A 109 -22.18 -7.91 -13.02
CA LYS A 109 -21.62 -8.95 -13.85
C LYS A 109 -20.77 -8.20 -14.85
N GLN A 110 -19.44 -8.28 -14.72
CA GLN A 110 -18.55 -7.72 -15.70
C GLN A 110 -18.89 -8.49 -16.97
N THR A 111 -19.76 -7.90 -17.80
CA THR A 111 -19.80 -8.25 -19.21
C THR A 111 -18.45 -7.80 -19.72
N ALA A 112 -17.53 -8.76 -19.79
CA ALA A 112 -16.29 -8.62 -20.49
C ALA A 112 -16.61 -7.98 -21.86
N PRO A 113 -16.04 -6.82 -22.22
CA PRO A 113 -16.09 -6.39 -23.59
C PRO A 113 -15.38 -7.46 -24.43
N ALA A 114 -16.06 -7.89 -25.48
CA ALA A 114 -15.63 -8.94 -26.38
C ALA A 114 -14.18 -8.73 -26.85
N VAL A 115 -13.38 -9.77 -26.64
CA VAL A 115 -12.09 -9.99 -27.30
C VAL A 115 -12.27 -9.81 -28.81
N LYS A 116 -11.56 -8.84 -29.40
CA LYS A 116 -11.24 -8.89 -30.82
C LYS A 116 -9.99 -9.77 -30.97
N THR A 117 -10.20 -10.97 -31.48
CA THR A 117 -9.15 -11.89 -31.90
C THR A 117 -8.42 -11.32 -33.10
N GLU A 118 -7.16 -10.91 -32.91
CA GLU A 118 -6.15 -10.98 -33.97
C GLU A 118 -5.22 -12.15 -33.66
N THR A 119 -5.22 -13.10 -34.57
CA THR A 119 -4.37 -14.29 -34.61
C THR A 119 -2.90 -13.91 -34.64
N VAL A 120 -2.16 -14.26 -33.58
CA VAL A 120 -0.70 -14.35 -33.61
C VAL A 120 -0.30 -15.80 -33.33
N LYS A 121 0.52 -16.35 -34.22
CA LYS A 121 0.98 -17.75 -34.27
C LYS A 121 1.69 -18.16 -32.97
N PRO A 122 1.59 -19.42 -32.52
CA PRO A 122 2.21 -19.85 -31.27
C PRO A 122 3.73 -19.91 -31.40
N VAL A 123 4.44 -19.10 -30.61
CA VAL A 123 5.86 -19.28 -30.30
C VAL A 123 5.92 -20.11 -29.03
N SER A 124 6.50 -21.31 -29.13
CA SER A 124 6.82 -22.17 -28.00
C SER A 124 7.88 -21.49 -27.13
N VAL A 125 7.51 -21.08 -25.92
CA VAL A 125 8.45 -20.58 -24.91
C VAL A 125 8.59 -21.66 -23.84
N GLU A 126 9.81 -22.19 -23.76
CA GLU A 126 10.28 -23.12 -22.73
C GLU A 126 10.09 -22.51 -21.34
N VAL A 127 9.49 -23.28 -20.43
CA VAL A 127 9.25 -22.89 -19.04
C VAL A 127 10.60 -22.84 -18.33
N VAL A 128 11.11 -21.63 -18.07
CA VAL A 128 12.24 -21.45 -17.16
C VAL A 128 11.71 -21.53 -15.74
N GLU A 129 12.15 -22.55 -15.00
CA GLU A 129 11.77 -22.79 -13.61
C GLU A 129 11.99 -21.54 -12.73
N GLU A 130 10.98 -21.19 -11.94
CA GLU A 130 11.02 -20.04 -11.01
C GLU A 130 12.01 -20.32 -9.87
N THR A 131 13.21 -19.74 -9.93
CA THR A 131 14.08 -19.66 -8.76
C THR A 131 13.51 -18.66 -7.75
N PRO A 132 13.31 -19.02 -6.47
CA PRO A 132 12.78 -18.09 -5.48
C PRO A 132 13.75 -16.92 -5.23
N ILE A 133 13.22 -15.69 -5.28
CA ILE A 133 13.97 -14.46 -5.04
C ILE A 133 14.28 -14.37 -3.54
N GLU A 134 15.51 -14.73 -3.16
CA GLU A 134 16.00 -14.56 -1.80
C GLU A 134 16.31 -13.07 -1.54
N LEU A 135 15.45 -12.41 -0.76
CA LEU A 135 15.63 -11.02 -0.34
C LEU A 135 16.78 -10.93 0.68
N LYS A 136 17.99 -10.71 0.18
CA LYS A 136 19.17 -10.38 1.00
C LYS A 136 19.01 -8.96 1.56
N ILE A 137 18.74 -8.87 2.85
CA ILE A 137 18.57 -7.60 3.56
C ILE A 137 19.96 -7.11 3.96
N GLU A 138 20.61 -6.30 3.12
CA GLU A 138 21.80 -5.58 3.56
C GLU A 138 21.38 -4.31 4.31
N ALA A 139 21.59 -4.34 5.64
CA ALA A 139 21.40 -3.20 6.50
C ALA A 139 22.57 -2.22 6.29
N THR A 140 22.39 -1.24 5.41
CA THR A 140 23.30 -0.09 5.36
C THR A 140 22.90 0.91 6.44
N THR A 141 23.59 0.84 7.56
CA THR A 141 23.71 1.95 8.52
C THR A 141 24.41 3.13 7.84
N LEU A 142 23.70 4.24 7.65
CA LEU A 142 24.36 5.54 7.50
C LEU A 142 24.25 6.27 8.83
N ALA A 143 25.42 6.49 9.42
CA ALA A 143 25.63 7.43 10.51
C ALA A 143 25.67 8.86 9.96
N ILE A 144 25.29 9.78 10.85
CA ILE A 144 25.29 11.26 10.77
C ILE A 144 24.06 11.85 10.07
#